data_AF-A0AAZ3QLC9-F1
#
_entry.id   AF-A0AAZ3QLC9-F1
#
_cell.length_a   1.000
_cell.length_b   1.000
_cell.length_c   1.000
_cell.angle_alpha   90.00
_cell.angle_beta   90.00
_cell.angle_gamma   90.00
#
_symmetry.space_group_name_H-M   'P 1'
#
loop_
_entity.id
_entity.type
_entity.pdbx_description
1 polymer ?
#
loop_
_entity_poly.entity_id
_entity_poly.type
_entity_poly.pdbx_seq_one_letter_code
_entity_poly.pdbx_strand_id
1 'polypeptide(L)'
;MTVPVYIAETSPPHLRGQLVTVNTLFITGGQFTASIIDGAFSYLRHDGWRYMLGLSMVPAVLQFVGFLFLPESPRWLIQKGLTQKARRVLSQIRGNQNIDEEYDSIKNSIEEEEKDCGGDGPVIWRMLTYPPTRRALLVGCGLQMFQQLSGINTVMYYGATILQMSGVRDDKVAIWLAGVTAFTNFLFTLLGVWLVERVGRRKLTLGSIIGTCLSLSLLAIGFLLSAQHTPPVTLHPTDPSMVNSTCNRHLLCEPCMLDPGCGFCYRENSTALFASSCVPVNTASTEKAAWGRCSNSTQLRVHTYWAYNYCPTSYSWVVLLGLVLYLAFFAPGLGPMPWTINSEIYPLWARSTGNACSAGVNWTFNFLVSLTFLHVAQNLTYYGAFFLYSSLALLGFFFIYGCLPETKSRRLEEIESLFDNQLCSCGATDSDEDRQVEYIRVKGSNYHLSDNDASDVD
;
A
#
# COMPACT_ATOMS: atom_id res chain seq x y z
N MET A 1 1.89 2.75 14.50
CA MET A 1 2.89 3.19 13.50
C MET A 1 4.09 3.79 14.23
N THR A 2 4.96 2.95 14.80
CA THR A 2 6.11 3.39 15.61
C THR A 2 7.38 3.53 14.78
N VAL A 3 7.58 2.65 13.78
CA VAL A 3 8.81 2.64 12.96
C VAL A 3 9.00 3.92 12.14
N PRO A 4 8.02 4.41 11.34
CA PRO A 4 8.23 5.64 10.56
C PRO A 4 8.41 6.88 11.44
N VAL A 5 7.74 6.92 12.60
CA VAL A 5 7.87 8.03 13.57
C VAL A 5 9.26 8.04 14.17
N TYR A 6 9.74 6.89 14.65
CA TYR A 6 11.09 6.77 15.18
C TYR A 6 12.13 7.18 14.13
N ILE A 7 12.03 6.66 12.89
CA ILE A 7 12.93 7.04 11.80
C ILE A 7 12.87 8.55 11.55
N ALA A 8 11.68 9.14 11.48
CA ALA A 8 11.51 10.57 11.20
C ALA A 8 12.12 11.47 12.28
N GLU A 9 12.05 11.07 13.55
CA GLU A 9 12.60 11.80 14.70
C GLU A 9 14.11 11.65 14.84
N THR A 10 14.68 10.49 14.48
CA THR A 10 16.14 10.30 14.52
C THR A 10 16.85 10.81 13.28
N SER A 11 16.15 10.89 12.14
CA SER A 11 16.74 11.27 10.85
C SER A 11 17.01 12.77 10.75
N PRO A 12 18.11 13.18 10.11
CA PRO A 12 18.36 14.60 9.86
C PRO A 12 17.36 15.13 8.82
N PRO A 13 16.99 16.42 8.87
CA PRO A 13 15.93 16.97 8.01
C PRO A 13 16.14 16.73 6.50
N HIS A 14 17.38 16.79 6.03
CA HIS A 14 17.72 16.66 4.60
C HIS A 14 17.68 15.21 4.06
N LEU A 15 17.68 14.18 4.93
CA LEU A 15 17.58 12.76 4.53
C LEU A 15 16.30 12.10 5.04
N ARG A 16 15.45 12.83 5.77
CA ARG A 16 14.27 12.28 6.43
C ARG A 16 13.36 11.54 5.45
N GLY A 17 13.04 12.16 4.31
CA GLY A 17 12.19 11.55 3.28
C GLY A 17 12.76 10.23 2.75
N GLN A 18 14.07 10.18 2.48
CA GLN A 18 14.74 8.97 2.00
C GLN A 18 14.73 7.87 3.05
N LEU A 19 15.12 8.18 4.29
CA LEU A 19 15.18 7.19 5.38
C LEU A 19 13.80 6.66 5.76
N VAL A 20 12.77 7.49 5.74
CA VAL A 20 11.38 7.03 5.93
C VAL A 20 10.96 6.11 4.77
N THR A 21 11.35 6.42 3.54
CA THR A 21 11.03 5.57 2.37
C THR A 21 11.78 4.23 2.39
N VAL A 22 12.95 4.15 3.04
CA VAL A 22 13.67 2.88 3.27
C VAL A 22 12.82 1.88 4.05
N ASN A 23 11.95 2.33 4.96
CA ASN A 23 11.00 1.42 5.63
C ASN A 23 10.10 0.68 4.62
N THR A 24 9.59 1.40 3.62
CA THR A 24 8.78 0.80 2.54
C THR A 24 9.60 -0.17 1.69
N LEU A 25 10.89 0.14 1.45
CA LEU A 25 11.80 -0.76 0.76
C LEU A 25 12.01 -2.09 1.52
N PHE A 26 12.12 -2.05 2.85
CA PHE A 26 12.19 -3.27 3.67
C PHE A 26 10.89 -4.07 3.66
N ILE A 27 9.74 -3.41 3.60
CA ILE A 27 8.44 -4.09 3.47
C ILE A 27 8.38 -4.85 2.13
N THR A 28 8.70 -4.20 1.01
CA THR A 28 8.64 -4.85 -0.31
C THR A 28 9.76 -5.88 -0.50
N GLY A 29 10.93 -5.66 0.08
CA GLY A 29 12.01 -6.65 0.13
C GLY A 29 11.64 -7.90 0.96
N GLY A 30 10.93 -7.71 2.07
CA GLY A 30 10.36 -8.79 2.88
C GLY A 30 9.34 -9.61 2.09
N GLN A 31 8.45 -8.95 1.35
CA GLN A 31 7.48 -9.61 0.47
C GLN A 31 8.18 -10.44 -0.62
N PHE A 32 9.18 -9.88 -1.30
CA PHE A 32 9.95 -10.60 -2.31
C PHE A 32 10.67 -11.83 -1.73
N THR A 33 11.31 -11.66 -0.56
CA THR A 33 11.99 -12.77 0.13
C THR A 33 11.01 -13.86 0.53
N ALA A 34 9.82 -13.49 1.04
CA ALA A 34 8.75 -14.43 1.35
C ALA A 34 8.29 -15.20 0.10
N SER A 35 8.10 -14.52 -1.04
CA SER A 35 7.72 -15.20 -2.29
C SER A 35 8.77 -16.20 -2.79
N ILE A 36 10.06 -15.94 -2.59
CA ILE A 36 11.13 -16.91 -2.91
C ILE A 36 11.03 -18.13 -2.00
N ILE A 37 10.83 -17.92 -0.69
CA ILE A 37 10.68 -18.99 0.29
C ILE A 37 9.44 -19.83 -0.08
N ASP A 38 8.31 -19.19 -0.37
CA ASP A 38 7.08 -19.87 -0.79
C ASP A 38 7.30 -20.67 -2.07
N GLY A 39 7.97 -20.09 -3.07
CA GLY A 39 8.35 -20.79 -4.30
C GLY A 39 9.23 -22.01 -4.06
N ALA A 40 10.23 -21.90 -3.19
CA ALA A 40 11.16 -22.98 -2.87
C ALA A 40 10.50 -24.12 -2.07
N PHE A 41 9.67 -23.79 -1.08
CA PHE A 41 9.00 -24.77 -0.24
C PHE A 41 7.67 -25.29 -0.84
N SER A 42 7.17 -24.70 -1.93
CA SER A 42 5.96 -25.17 -2.64
C SER A 42 6.08 -26.60 -3.19
N TYR A 43 7.32 -27.08 -3.38
CA TYR A 43 7.58 -28.44 -3.85
C TYR A 43 7.39 -29.51 -2.76
N LEU A 44 7.37 -29.12 -1.48
CA LEU A 44 7.22 -30.02 -0.33
C LEU A 44 5.74 -30.18 0.05
N ARG A 45 5.13 -31.31 -0.35
CA ARG A 45 3.68 -31.58 -0.21
C ARG A 45 3.14 -31.61 1.23
N HIS A 46 3.90 -32.09 2.22
CA HIS A 46 3.36 -32.33 3.57
C HIS A 46 3.73 -31.25 4.59
N ASP A 47 4.98 -30.77 4.61
CA ASP A 47 5.46 -29.82 5.63
C ASP A 47 5.93 -28.47 5.08
N GLY A 48 5.84 -28.23 3.76
CA GLY A 48 6.32 -26.99 3.14
C GLY A 48 5.74 -25.72 3.78
N TRP A 49 4.43 -25.70 4.04
CA TRP A 49 3.72 -24.58 4.64
C TRP A 49 4.24 -24.21 6.06
N ARG A 50 4.75 -25.19 6.82
CA ARG A 50 5.32 -24.93 8.16
C ARG A 50 6.58 -24.09 8.05
N TYR A 51 7.42 -24.36 7.06
CA TYR A 51 8.66 -23.62 6.82
C TYR A 51 8.39 -22.24 6.22
N MET A 52 7.40 -22.13 5.31
CA MET A 52 6.94 -20.85 4.76
C MET A 52 6.57 -19.86 5.87
N LEU A 53 5.77 -20.31 6.84
CA LEU A 53 5.37 -19.46 7.98
C LEU A 53 6.48 -19.36 9.04
N GLY A 54 7.16 -20.45 9.35
CA GLY A 54 8.12 -20.55 10.46
C GLY A 54 9.38 -19.70 10.25
N LEU A 55 9.84 -19.53 9.00
CA LEU A 55 11.02 -18.70 8.70
C LEU A 55 10.82 -17.21 8.99
N SER A 56 9.57 -16.74 9.11
CA SER A 56 9.26 -15.36 9.54
C SER A 56 9.74 -15.06 10.97
N MET A 57 10.02 -16.08 11.79
CA MET A 57 10.60 -15.92 13.12
C MET A 57 12.02 -15.34 13.08
N VAL A 58 12.79 -15.62 12.02
CA VAL A 58 14.19 -15.16 11.89
C VAL A 58 14.29 -13.62 11.94
N PRO A 59 13.61 -12.86 11.07
CA PRO A 59 13.64 -11.40 11.14
C PRO A 59 13.04 -10.85 12.44
N ALA A 60 12.04 -11.52 13.03
CA ALA A 60 11.45 -11.10 14.30
C ALA A 60 12.44 -11.19 15.48
N VAL A 61 13.21 -12.29 15.56
CA VAL A 61 14.25 -12.47 16.59
C VAL A 61 15.39 -11.47 16.37
N LEU A 62 15.82 -11.27 15.12
CA LEU A 62 16.84 -10.26 14.79
C LEU A 62 16.39 -8.85 15.19
N GLN A 63 15.12 -8.51 14.92
CA GLN A 63 14.54 -7.23 15.32
C GLN A 63 14.47 -7.09 16.85
N PHE A 64 14.06 -8.14 17.57
CA PHE A 64 14.02 -8.12 19.03
C PHE A 64 15.39 -7.88 19.65
N VAL A 65 16.42 -8.58 19.16
CA VAL A 65 17.81 -8.37 19.60
C VAL A 65 18.27 -6.97 19.24
N GLY A 66 17.94 -6.48 18.04
CA GLY A 66 18.27 -5.12 17.61
C GLY A 66 17.68 -4.03 18.50
N PHE A 67 16.45 -4.20 18.99
CA PHE A 67 15.81 -3.24 19.90
C PHE A 67 16.54 -3.09 21.24
N LEU A 68 17.27 -4.10 21.71
CA LEU A 68 18.05 -4.00 22.95
C LEU A 68 19.22 -3.01 22.84
N PHE A 69 19.67 -2.69 21.63
CA PHE A 69 20.80 -1.78 21.37
C PHE A 69 20.37 -0.43 20.80
N LEU A 70 19.07 -0.26 20.50
CA LEU A 70 18.56 0.95 19.88
C LEU A 70 18.41 2.06 20.94
N PRO A 71 18.97 3.27 20.73
CA PRO A 71 18.73 4.38 21.64
C PRO A 71 17.29 4.90 21.51
N GLU A 72 16.78 5.53 22.57
CA GLU A 72 15.50 6.23 22.52
C GLU A 72 15.57 7.48 21.65
N SER A 73 14.43 7.91 21.11
CA SER A 73 14.34 9.14 20.31
C SER A 73 14.82 10.37 21.10
N PRO A 74 15.72 11.22 20.54
CA PRO A 74 16.16 12.45 21.19
C PRO A 74 15.01 13.38 21.57
N ARG A 75 13.98 13.45 20.71
CA ARG A 75 12.80 14.28 20.94
C ARG A 75 12.01 13.80 22.16
N TRP A 76 11.78 12.49 22.26
CA TRP A 76 11.10 11.89 23.41
C TRP A 76 11.88 12.11 24.71
N LEU A 77 13.21 12.01 24.67
CA LEU A 77 14.06 12.28 25.83
C LEU A 77 13.95 13.73 26.30
N ILE A 78 13.89 14.70 25.39
CA ILE A 78 13.68 16.12 25.73
C ILE A 78 12.29 16.33 26.33
N GLN A 79 11.25 15.72 25.75
CA GLN A 79 9.88 15.79 26.27
C GLN A 79 9.74 15.22 27.70
N LYS A 80 10.58 14.23 28.07
CA LYS A 80 10.64 13.70 29.44
C LYS A 80 11.55 14.50 30.38
N GLY A 81 12.12 15.61 29.93
CA GLY A 81 13.05 16.43 30.71
C GLY A 81 14.46 15.83 30.86
N LEU A 82 14.78 14.74 30.16
CA LEU A 82 16.07 14.04 30.23
C LEU A 82 17.12 14.68 29.29
N THR A 83 17.37 15.98 29.46
CA THR A 83 18.19 16.83 28.58
C THR A 83 19.62 16.32 28.37
N GLN A 84 20.29 15.88 29.44
CA GLN A 84 21.67 15.34 29.33
C GLN A 84 21.74 14.05 28.51
N LYS A 85 20.76 13.15 28.66
CA LYS A 85 20.69 11.91 27.88
C LYS A 85 20.37 12.23 26.41
N ALA A 86 19.44 13.16 26.17
CA ALA A 86 19.10 13.59 24.82
C ALA A 86 20.31 14.14 24.07
N ARG A 87 21.12 15.01 24.70
CA ARG A 87 22.33 15.57 24.08
C ARG A 87 23.37 14.49 23.74
N ARG A 88 23.54 13.48 24.62
CA ARG A 88 24.44 12.35 24.38
C ARG A 88 23.97 11.46 23.22
N VAL A 89 22.68 11.14 23.16
CA VAL A 89 22.12 10.33 22.06
C VAL A 89 22.20 11.10 20.75
N LEU A 90 21.84 12.39 20.76
CA LEU A 90 21.90 13.24 19.58
C LEU A 90 23.35 13.40 19.08
N SER A 91 24.33 13.52 19.98
CA SER A 91 25.75 13.53 19.59
C SER A 91 26.24 12.20 19.03
N GLN A 92 25.74 11.08 19.55
CA GLN A 92 26.06 9.75 19.00
C GLN A 92 25.49 9.57 17.59
N ILE A 93 24.27 10.06 17.34
CA ILE A 93 23.60 9.94 16.04
C ILE A 93 24.21 10.90 15.00
N ARG A 94 24.54 12.14 15.40
CA ARG A 94 25.06 13.19 14.50
C ARG A 94 26.58 13.21 14.37
N GLY A 95 27.30 12.50 15.24
CA GLY A 95 28.76 12.48 15.27
C GLY A 95 29.36 13.86 15.62
N ASN A 96 30.27 14.36 14.79
CA ASN A 96 31.02 15.60 15.02
C ASN A 96 30.32 16.89 14.56
N GLN A 97 29.04 16.85 14.17
CA GLN A 97 28.30 18.05 13.77
C GLN A 97 27.92 18.91 14.98
N ASN A 98 27.72 20.21 14.74
CA ASN A 98 27.29 21.13 15.79
C ASN A 98 25.82 20.85 16.12
N ILE A 99 25.57 20.24 17.29
CA ILE A 99 24.26 19.71 17.69
C ILE A 99 23.39 20.78 18.36
N ASP A 100 23.99 21.86 18.83
CA ASP A 100 23.33 22.85 19.69
C ASP A 100 22.16 23.54 19.00
N GLU A 101 22.32 23.92 17.72
CA GLU A 101 21.23 24.51 16.93
C GLU A 101 20.04 23.57 16.75
N GLU A 102 20.30 22.27 16.49
CA GLU A 102 19.23 21.27 16.33
C GLU A 102 18.56 20.96 17.69
N TYR A 103 19.35 20.86 18.75
CA TYR A 103 18.85 20.64 20.10
C TYR A 103 17.94 21.79 20.56
N ASP A 104 18.38 23.03 20.39
CA ASP A 104 17.60 24.21 20.77
C ASP A 104 16.32 24.34 19.92
N SER A 105 16.40 24.04 18.61
CA SER A 105 15.21 23.98 17.75
C SER A 105 14.19 22.95 18.23
N ILE A 106 14.62 21.72 18.56
CA ILE A 106 13.72 20.68 19.07
C ILE A 106 13.14 21.10 20.43
N LYS A 107 13.96 21.65 21.33
CA LYS A 107 13.51 22.10 22.66
C LYS A 107 12.45 23.19 22.54
N ASN A 108 12.68 24.21 21.73
CA ASN A 108 11.73 25.29 21.50
C ASN A 108 10.41 24.76 20.94
N SER A 109 10.47 23.81 19.99
CA SER A 109 9.27 23.19 19.42
C SER A 109 8.43 22.43 20.45
N ILE A 110 9.06 21.77 21.43
CA ILE A 110 8.36 21.05 22.51
C ILE A 110 7.77 22.04 23.52
N GLU A 111 8.48 23.12 23.86
CA GLU A 111 7.97 24.17 24.75
C GLU A 111 6.76 24.91 24.12
N GLU A 112 6.77 25.11 22.81
CA GLU A 112 5.61 25.62 22.06
C GLU A 112 4.44 24.62 22.09
N GLU A 113 4.69 23.33 21.87
CA GLU A 113 3.68 22.29 22.01
C GLU A 113 3.05 22.23 23.41
N GLU A 114 3.86 22.33 24.47
CA GLU A 114 3.37 22.34 25.86
C GLU A 114 2.51 23.56 26.16
N LYS A 115 2.88 24.74 25.63
CA LYS A 115 2.07 25.97 25.73
C LYS A 115 0.75 25.84 24.98
N ASP A 116 0.78 25.25 23.79
CA ASP A 116 -0.41 25.03 22.99
C ASP A 116 -1.32 23.95 23.61
N CYS A 117 -0.78 22.98 24.34
CA CYS A 117 -1.56 21.91 25.01
C CYS A 117 -2.38 22.38 26.23
N GLY A 118 -2.40 23.67 26.56
CA GLY A 118 -3.23 24.23 27.64
C GLY A 118 -4.76 24.22 27.40
N GLY A 119 -5.25 23.57 26.35
CA GLY A 119 -6.68 23.42 26.06
C GLY A 119 -7.25 22.09 26.56
N ASP A 120 -8.17 22.14 27.53
CA ASP A 120 -8.90 20.98 28.05
C ASP A 120 -9.61 20.20 26.92
N GLY A 121 -9.12 18.99 26.60
CA GLY A 121 -9.81 18.06 25.70
C GLY A 121 -8.89 17.08 24.97
N PRO A 122 -9.44 15.99 24.38
CA PRO A 122 -8.65 15.07 23.57
C PRO A 122 -8.18 15.76 22.29
N VAL A 123 -6.89 15.56 21.93
CA VAL A 123 -6.22 16.18 20.76
C VAL A 123 -7.03 16.01 19.46
N ILE A 124 -7.72 14.88 19.30
CA ILE A 124 -8.56 14.61 18.13
C ILE A 124 -9.72 15.60 17.98
N TRP A 125 -10.32 16.06 19.09
CA TRP A 125 -11.42 17.00 19.05
C TRP A 125 -10.94 18.40 18.66
N ARG A 126 -9.78 18.81 19.19
CA ARG A 126 -9.11 20.04 18.74
C ARG A 126 -8.77 19.98 17.24
N MET A 127 -8.28 18.84 16.77
CA MET A 127 -7.92 18.62 15.36
C MET A 127 -9.11 18.75 14.42
N LEU A 128 -10.29 18.28 14.83
CA LEU A 128 -11.55 18.38 14.08
C LEU A 128 -12.18 19.78 14.12
N THR A 129 -11.95 20.54 15.18
CA THR A 129 -12.49 21.89 15.35
C THR A 129 -11.62 22.93 14.62
N TYR A 130 -10.29 22.78 14.64
CA TYR A 130 -9.37 23.72 14.00
C TYR A 130 -9.31 23.49 12.46
N PRO A 131 -9.65 24.49 11.63
CA PRO A 131 -9.84 24.27 10.18
C PRO A 131 -8.61 23.77 9.42
N PRO A 132 -7.38 24.29 9.63
CA PRO A 132 -6.18 23.81 8.93
C PRO A 132 -5.87 22.34 9.23
N THR A 133 -5.94 21.92 10.51
CA THR A 133 -5.70 20.52 10.87
C THR A 133 -6.81 19.59 10.40
N ARG A 134 -8.07 20.04 10.37
CA ARG A 134 -9.16 19.26 9.79
C ARG A 134 -8.93 19.01 8.30
N ARG A 135 -8.44 20.03 7.57
CA ARG A 135 -8.09 19.93 6.15
C ARG A 135 -6.94 18.95 5.92
N ALA A 136 -5.87 19.05 6.70
CA ALA A 136 -4.77 18.08 6.67
C ALA A 136 -5.24 16.66 7.01
N LEU A 137 -6.16 16.49 7.97
CA LEU A 137 -6.73 15.19 8.33
C LEU A 137 -7.53 14.59 7.18
N LEU A 138 -8.36 15.40 6.51
CA LEU A 138 -9.13 14.96 5.34
C LEU A 138 -8.21 14.51 4.19
N VAL A 139 -7.16 15.27 3.89
CA VAL A 139 -6.18 14.90 2.85
C VAL A 139 -5.43 13.62 3.23
N GLY A 140 -4.95 13.53 4.47
CA GLY A 140 -4.20 12.37 4.96
C GLY A 140 -5.00 11.08 5.01
N CYS A 141 -6.22 11.14 5.55
CA CYS A 141 -7.16 10.01 5.56
C CYS A 141 -7.64 9.64 4.15
N GLY A 142 -7.96 10.64 3.31
CA GLY A 142 -8.38 10.41 1.93
C GLY A 142 -7.28 9.74 1.10
N LEU A 143 -6.03 10.15 1.27
CA LEU A 143 -4.88 9.56 0.60
C LEU A 143 -4.71 8.07 0.98
N GLN A 144 -4.87 7.72 2.25
CA GLN A 144 -4.83 6.32 2.72
C GLN A 144 -6.02 5.49 2.24
N MET A 145 -7.22 6.09 2.21
CA MET A 145 -8.42 5.46 1.69
C MET A 145 -8.27 5.11 0.20
N PHE A 146 -7.87 6.06 -0.64
CA PHE A 146 -7.72 5.84 -2.08
C PHE A 146 -6.55 4.91 -2.42
N GLN A 147 -5.49 4.90 -1.62
CA GLN A 147 -4.43 3.89 -1.72
C GLN A 147 -5.02 2.48 -1.61
N GLN A 148 -5.90 2.23 -0.63
CA GLN A 148 -6.49 0.90 -0.40
C GLN A 148 -7.62 0.57 -1.38
N LEU A 149 -8.44 1.55 -1.77
CA LEU A 149 -9.47 1.37 -2.78
C LEU A 149 -8.91 1.06 -4.17
N SER A 150 -7.65 1.40 -4.44
CA SER A 150 -6.93 0.95 -5.65
C SER A 150 -6.62 -0.55 -5.66
N GLY A 151 -6.89 -1.26 -4.56
CA GLY A 151 -6.83 -2.72 -4.48
C GLY A 151 -5.44 -3.32 -4.24
N ILE A 152 -4.44 -2.54 -3.81
CA ILE A 152 -3.05 -3.03 -3.72
C ILE A 152 -2.92 -4.28 -2.84
N ASN A 153 -3.46 -4.26 -1.63
CA ASN A 153 -3.32 -5.38 -0.72
C ASN A 153 -4.12 -6.60 -1.20
N THR A 154 -5.25 -6.38 -1.87
CA THR A 154 -5.99 -7.46 -2.55
C THR A 154 -5.16 -8.09 -3.67
N VAL A 155 -4.54 -7.28 -4.53
CA VAL A 155 -3.64 -7.76 -5.58
C VAL A 155 -2.44 -8.50 -5.00
N MET A 156 -1.93 -8.06 -3.85
CA MET A 156 -0.81 -8.73 -3.17
C MET A 156 -1.24 -10.05 -2.52
N TYR A 157 -2.34 -10.09 -1.76
CA TYR A 157 -2.80 -11.30 -1.05
C TYR A 157 -3.31 -12.37 -2.02
N TYR A 158 -4.06 -11.95 -3.04
CA TYR A 158 -4.62 -12.84 -4.04
C TYR A 158 -3.77 -12.89 -5.31
N GLY A 159 -2.52 -12.41 -5.32
CA GLY A 159 -1.70 -12.31 -6.53
C GLY A 159 -1.56 -13.64 -7.28
N ALA A 160 -1.19 -14.70 -6.56
CA ALA A 160 -1.13 -16.06 -7.13
C ALA A 160 -2.52 -16.55 -7.57
N THR A 161 -3.57 -16.27 -6.78
CA THR A 161 -4.96 -16.62 -7.12
C THR A 161 -5.45 -15.88 -8.36
N ILE A 162 -5.12 -14.60 -8.55
CA ILE A 162 -5.47 -13.81 -9.74
C ILE A 162 -4.80 -14.41 -10.97
N LEU A 163 -3.54 -14.83 -10.84
CA LEU A 163 -2.84 -15.53 -11.91
C LEU A 163 -3.47 -16.89 -12.22
N GLN A 164 -3.88 -17.66 -11.21
CA GLN A 164 -4.66 -18.89 -11.42
C GLN A 164 -5.99 -18.60 -12.13
N MET A 165 -6.76 -17.63 -11.65
CA MET A 165 -8.03 -17.18 -12.25
C MET A 165 -7.87 -16.76 -13.72
N SER A 166 -6.69 -16.27 -14.10
CA SER A 166 -6.36 -15.91 -15.47
C SER A 166 -6.10 -17.10 -16.41
N GLY A 167 -6.07 -18.33 -15.90
CA GLY A 167 -5.88 -19.56 -16.69
C GLY A 167 -4.54 -20.28 -16.48
N VAL A 168 -3.71 -19.84 -15.53
CA VAL A 168 -2.44 -20.51 -15.20
C VAL A 168 -2.73 -21.81 -14.47
N ARG A 169 -2.43 -22.94 -15.13
CA ARG A 169 -2.87 -24.28 -14.71
C ARG A 169 -2.10 -24.87 -13.53
N ASP A 170 -0.82 -24.52 -13.39
CA ASP A 170 0.05 -25.09 -12.37
C ASP A 170 0.20 -24.09 -11.22
N ASP A 171 -0.23 -24.49 -10.03
CA ASP A 171 -0.15 -23.70 -8.81
C ASP A 171 1.28 -23.24 -8.52
N LYS A 172 2.28 -24.08 -8.84
CA LYS A 172 3.70 -23.75 -8.65
C LYS A 172 4.13 -22.63 -9.59
N VAL A 173 3.69 -22.69 -10.86
CA VAL A 173 3.96 -21.63 -11.83
C VAL A 173 3.29 -20.34 -11.40
N ALA A 174 2.06 -20.39 -10.89
CA ALA A 174 1.37 -19.22 -10.35
C ALA A 174 2.13 -18.59 -9.16
N ILE A 175 2.66 -19.39 -8.24
CA ILE A 175 3.48 -18.92 -7.11
C ILE A 175 4.77 -18.25 -7.63
N TRP A 176 5.48 -18.84 -8.59
CA TRP A 176 6.69 -18.24 -9.17
C TRP A 176 6.40 -16.96 -9.94
N LEU A 177 5.29 -16.91 -10.69
CA LEU A 177 4.83 -15.69 -11.36
C LEU A 177 4.45 -14.59 -10.34
N ALA A 178 3.83 -14.95 -9.22
CA ALA A 178 3.61 -14.02 -8.12
C ALA A 178 4.95 -13.51 -7.54
N GLY A 179 5.98 -14.36 -7.46
CA GLY A 179 7.34 -13.94 -7.12
C GLY A 179 7.93 -12.90 -8.08
N VAL A 180 7.67 -13.01 -9.39
CA VAL A 180 8.06 -11.99 -10.38
C VAL A 180 7.34 -10.66 -10.13
N THR A 181 6.06 -10.71 -9.77
CA THR A 181 5.31 -9.49 -9.42
C THR A 181 5.86 -8.84 -8.15
N ALA A 182 6.20 -9.62 -7.12
CA ALA A 182 6.83 -9.12 -5.89
C ALA A 182 8.23 -8.52 -6.14
N PHE A 183 9.04 -9.16 -7.00
CA PHE A 183 10.32 -8.61 -7.43
C PHE A 183 10.18 -7.27 -8.13
N THR A 184 9.18 -7.14 -9.02
CA THR A 184 8.88 -5.89 -9.71
C THR A 184 8.52 -4.80 -8.70
N ASN A 185 7.66 -5.10 -7.73
CA ASN A 185 7.31 -4.17 -6.65
C ASN A 185 8.55 -3.69 -5.88
N PHE A 186 9.45 -4.61 -5.50
CA PHE A 186 10.70 -4.27 -4.83
C PHE A 186 11.60 -3.35 -5.67
N LEU A 187 11.84 -3.73 -6.94
CA LEU A 187 12.69 -2.97 -7.86
C LEU A 187 12.17 -1.55 -8.09
N PHE A 188 10.86 -1.39 -8.34
CA PHE A 188 10.26 -0.09 -8.57
C PHE A 188 10.08 0.72 -7.28
N THR A 189 10.03 0.08 -6.10
CA THR A 189 10.13 0.78 -4.81
C THR A 189 11.51 1.41 -4.64
N LEU A 190 12.59 0.70 -5.02
CA LEU A 190 13.95 1.25 -5.01
C LEU A 190 14.07 2.48 -5.91
N LEU A 191 13.47 2.44 -7.11
CA LEU A 191 13.34 3.60 -7.98
C LEU A 191 12.56 4.72 -7.28
N GLY A 192 11.45 4.39 -6.60
CA GLY A 192 10.67 5.33 -5.79
C GLY A 192 11.53 6.14 -4.82
N VAL A 193 12.36 5.48 -4.01
CA VAL A 193 13.26 6.16 -3.05
C VAL A 193 14.11 7.24 -3.72
N TRP A 194 14.63 6.96 -4.90
CA TRP A 194 15.45 7.90 -5.67
C TRP A 194 14.61 9.00 -6.34
N LEU A 195 13.41 8.68 -6.83
CA LEU A 195 12.51 9.62 -7.51
C LEU A 195 11.90 10.65 -6.56
N VAL A 196 11.63 10.29 -5.31
CA VAL A 196 10.92 11.14 -4.32
C VAL A 196 11.55 12.51 -4.15
N GLU A 197 12.87 12.58 -4.02
CA GLU A 197 13.57 13.85 -3.82
C GLU A 197 13.75 14.64 -5.12
N ARG A 198 13.76 13.97 -6.29
CA ARG A 198 13.88 14.65 -7.59
C ARG A 198 12.56 15.25 -8.05
N VAL A 199 11.50 14.43 -8.09
CA VAL A 199 10.22 14.77 -8.72
C VAL A 199 9.30 15.55 -7.77
N GLY A 200 9.37 15.30 -6.46
CA GLY A 200 8.42 15.82 -5.48
C GLY A 200 7.28 14.84 -5.20
N ARG A 201 6.58 15.07 -4.08
CA ARG A 201 5.64 14.09 -3.51
C ARG A 201 4.31 14.11 -4.28
N ARG A 202 3.81 15.30 -4.62
CA ARG A 202 2.52 15.46 -5.33
C ARG A 202 2.60 14.90 -6.75
N LYS A 203 3.61 15.32 -7.52
CA LYS A 203 3.80 14.88 -8.92
C LYS A 203 3.99 13.36 -9.03
N LEU A 204 4.77 12.78 -8.11
CA LEU A 204 5.01 11.34 -8.08
C LEU A 204 3.74 10.54 -7.73
N THR A 205 2.95 11.02 -6.76
CA THR A 205 1.66 10.39 -6.38
C THR A 205 0.66 10.44 -7.54
N LEU A 206 0.52 11.58 -8.21
CA LEU A 206 -0.38 11.74 -9.36
C LEU A 206 0.03 10.86 -10.55
N GLY A 207 1.32 10.84 -10.90
CA GLY A 207 1.84 9.99 -11.97
C GLY A 207 1.62 8.50 -11.68
N SER A 208 1.82 8.09 -10.43
CA SER A 208 1.57 6.73 -9.98
C SER A 208 0.09 6.34 -10.13
N ILE A 209 -0.85 7.20 -9.70
CA ILE A 209 -2.29 6.90 -9.83
C ILE A 209 -2.68 6.71 -11.30
N ILE A 210 -2.24 7.59 -12.21
CA ILE A 210 -2.52 7.45 -13.64
C ILE A 210 -2.02 6.10 -14.16
N GLY A 211 -0.77 5.74 -13.84
CA GLY A 211 -0.19 4.44 -14.23
C GLY A 211 -0.96 3.25 -13.65
N THR A 212 -1.40 3.34 -12.39
CA THR A 212 -2.21 2.29 -11.77
C THR A 212 -3.60 2.15 -12.40
N CYS A 213 -4.27 3.26 -12.74
CA CYS A 213 -5.57 3.24 -13.45
C CYS A 213 -5.44 2.56 -14.82
N LEU A 214 -4.42 2.93 -15.60
CA LEU A 214 -4.16 2.32 -16.90
C LEU A 214 -3.86 0.82 -16.78
N SER A 215 -3.09 0.44 -15.76
CA SER A 215 -2.72 -0.97 -15.53
C SER A 215 -3.89 -1.82 -15.04
N LEU A 216 -4.74 -1.29 -14.15
CA LEU A 216 -5.97 -1.95 -13.71
C LEU A 216 -6.97 -2.09 -14.85
N SER A 217 -7.08 -1.08 -15.72
CA SER A 217 -7.89 -1.17 -16.95
C SER A 217 -7.35 -2.24 -17.90
N LEU A 218 -6.04 -2.32 -18.09
CA LEU A 218 -5.42 -3.39 -18.90
C LEU A 218 -5.69 -4.78 -18.31
N LEU A 219 -5.60 -4.92 -16.99
CA LEU A 219 -5.93 -6.15 -16.28
C LEU A 219 -7.39 -6.56 -16.50
N ALA A 220 -8.31 -5.60 -16.37
CA ALA A 220 -9.73 -5.80 -16.62
C ALA A 220 -10.01 -6.22 -18.08
N ILE A 221 -9.33 -5.58 -19.04
CA ILE A 221 -9.40 -5.96 -20.46
C ILE A 221 -8.88 -7.39 -20.68
N GLY A 222 -7.80 -7.78 -19.99
CA GLY A 222 -7.28 -9.16 -20.06
C GLY A 222 -8.31 -10.20 -19.62
N PHE A 223 -9.00 -9.94 -18.49
CA PHE A 223 -10.11 -10.80 -18.04
C PHE A 223 -11.32 -10.74 -18.97
N LEU A 224 -11.62 -9.59 -19.58
CA LEU A 224 -12.71 -9.46 -20.55
C LEU A 224 -12.44 -10.24 -21.84
N LEU A 225 -11.20 -10.23 -22.33
CA LEU A 225 -10.79 -11.03 -23.49
C LEU A 225 -10.88 -12.52 -23.18
N SER A 226 -10.48 -12.91 -21.96
CA SER A 226 -10.65 -14.28 -21.48
C SER A 226 -12.12 -14.68 -21.42
N ALA A 227 -12.99 -13.82 -20.89
CA ALA A 227 -14.44 -14.02 -20.83
C ALA A 227 -15.04 -14.27 -22.22
N GLN A 228 -14.71 -13.40 -23.19
CA GLN A 228 -15.24 -13.48 -24.56
C GLN A 228 -14.78 -14.72 -25.34
N HIS A 229 -13.57 -15.21 -25.09
CA HIS A 229 -12.99 -16.38 -25.78
C HIS A 229 -13.04 -17.67 -24.92
N THR A 230 -13.96 -17.70 -23.96
CA THR A 230 -14.17 -18.83 -23.06
C THR A 230 -14.68 -20.07 -23.84
N PRO A 231 -14.18 -21.27 -23.53
CA PRO A 231 -14.66 -22.49 -24.19
C PRO A 231 -16.14 -22.80 -23.82
N PRO A 232 -16.96 -23.21 -24.80
CA PRO A 232 -18.32 -23.65 -24.53
C PRO A 232 -18.35 -25.00 -23.81
N VAL A 233 -19.43 -25.27 -23.08
CA VAL A 233 -19.77 -26.60 -22.57
C VAL A 233 -20.35 -27.41 -23.72
N THR A 234 -19.72 -28.54 -24.05
CA THR A 234 -20.10 -29.39 -25.20
C THR A 234 -20.79 -30.67 -24.78
N LEU A 235 -20.54 -31.14 -23.56
CA LEU A 235 -21.11 -32.36 -23.01
C LEU A 235 -21.89 -32.04 -21.75
N HIS A 236 -23.20 -32.30 -21.80
CA HIS A 236 -24.10 -32.26 -20.65
C HIS A 236 -24.26 -33.67 -20.08
N PRO A 237 -23.64 -34.00 -18.93
CA PRO A 237 -23.76 -35.32 -18.34
C PRO A 237 -25.20 -35.59 -17.86
N THR A 238 -25.76 -36.73 -18.26
CA THR A 238 -27.11 -37.19 -17.94
C THR A 238 -27.14 -38.08 -16.68
N ASP A 239 -26.49 -37.65 -15.60
CA ASP A 239 -26.61 -38.34 -14.30
C ASP A 239 -27.88 -37.87 -13.56
N PRO A 240 -28.74 -38.79 -13.06
CA PRO A 240 -29.96 -38.44 -12.32
C PRO A 240 -29.71 -37.63 -11.03
N SER A 241 -28.50 -37.67 -10.47
CA SER A 241 -28.10 -36.83 -9.31
C SER A 241 -27.82 -35.36 -9.68
N MET A 242 -27.59 -35.05 -10.97
CA MET A 242 -27.24 -33.71 -11.45
C MET A 242 -28.43 -32.88 -11.94
N VAL A 243 -29.63 -33.47 -12.04
CA VAL A 243 -30.85 -32.82 -12.57
C VAL A 243 -31.22 -31.55 -11.77
N ASN A 244 -30.84 -31.47 -10.49
CA ASN A 244 -31.09 -30.33 -9.61
C ASN A 244 -29.86 -29.44 -9.33
N SER A 245 -28.71 -29.66 -10.00
CA SER A 245 -27.52 -28.84 -9.79
C SER A 245 -27.56 -27.55 -10.63
N THR A 246 -27.13 -26.42 -10.05
CA THR A 246 -26.96 -25.14 -10.76
C THR A 246 -25.98 -25.27 -11.92
N CYS A 247 -24.96 -26.12 -11.77
CA CYS A 247 -23.89 -26.36 -12.75
C CYS A 247 -24.39 -26.73 -14.16
N ASN A 248 -25.50 -27.49 -14.28
CA ASN A 248 -26.00 -27.92 -15.60
C ASN A 248 -26.69 -26.78 -16.40
N ARG A 249 -26.97 -25.63 -15.76
CA ARG A 249 -27.57 -24.47 -16.43
C ARG A 249 -26.54 -23.63 -17.22
N HIS A 250 -25.25 -23.81 -16.94
CA HIS A 250 -24.20 -23.00 -17.56
C HIS A 250 -23.74 -23.61 -18.89
N LEU A 251 -23.78 -22.79 -19.95
CA LEU A 251 -23.37 -23.17 -21.31
C LEU A 251 -21.94 -22.78 -21.65
N LEU A 252 -21.31 -21.95 -20.82
CA LEU A 252 -19.97 -21.40 -20.99
C LEU A 252 -19.14 -21.69 -19.72
N CYS A 253 -17.82 -21.80 -19.86
CA CYS A 253 -16.94 -22.07 -18.71
C CYS A 253 -16.95 -20.93 -17.68
N GLU A 254 -16.92 -19.66 -18.09
CA GLU A 254 -16.85 -18.52 -17.16
C GLU A 254 -18.01 -18.47 -16.15
N PRO A 255 -19.30 -18.49 -16.56
CA PRO A 255 -20.39 -18.50 -15.59
C PRO A 255 -20.44 -19.79 -14.76
N CYS A 256 -19.88 -20.91 -15.27
CA CYS A 256 -19.69 -22.12 -14.47
C CYS A 256 -18.63 -21.94 -13.37
N MET A 257 -17.55 -21.20 -13.65
CA MET A 257 -16.45 -20.98 -12.69
C MET A 257 -16.73 -19.90 -11.65
N LEU A 258 -17.72 -19.04 -11.89
CA LEU A 258 -18.17 -18.06 -10.89
C LEU A 258 -19.04 -18.71 -9.80
N ASP A 259 -19.65 -19.88 -10.07
CA ASP A 259 -20.39 -20.64 -9.06
C ASP A 259 -19.40 -21.46 -8.20
N PRO A 260 -19.29 -21.19 -6.88
CA PRO A 260 -18.33 -21.87 -6.01
C PRO A 260 -18.56 -23.39 -5.88
N GLY A 261 -19.77 -23.87 -6.20
CA GLY A 261 -20.12 -25.29 -6.18
C GLY A 261 -19.76 -26.05 -7.46
N CYS A 262 -19.33 -25.36 -8.51
CA CYS A 262 -19.12 -25.92 -9.84
C CYS A 262 -17.65 -25.85 -10.27
N GLY A 263 -17.29 -26.72 -11.21
CA GLY A 263 -15.96 -26.76 -11.82
C GLY A 263 -16.03 -27.28 -13.26
N PHE A 264 -14.93 -27.08 -13.99
CA PHE A 264 -14.88 -27.35 -15.42
C PHE A 264 -13.96 -28.53 -15.73
N CYS A 265 -14.54 -29.56 -16.33
CA CYS A 265 -13.82 -30.77 -16.74
C CYS A 265 -13.73 -30.81 -18.26
N TYR A 266 -12.52 -30.86 -18.81
CA TYR A 266 -12.31 -30.80 -20.26
C TYR A 266 -11.22 -31.74 -20.75
N ARG A 267 -11.21 -31.99 -22.07
CA ARG A 267 -10.07 -32.61 -22.76
C ARG A 267 -9.44 -31.65 -23.75
N GLU A 268 -8.15 -31.81 -23.93
CA GLU A 268 -7.36 -30.95 -24.82
C GLU A 268 -6.42 -31.80 -25.68
N ASN A 269 -6.47 -31.57 -26.99
CA ASN A 269 -5.53 -32.15 -27.94
C ASN A 269 -4.78 -31.00 -28.63
N SER A 270 -3.48 -30.89 -28.35
CA SER A 270 -2.59 -29.79 -28.77
C SER A 270 -3.07 -28.41 -28.34
N THR A 271 -4.05 -27.83 -29.05
CA THR A 271 -4.63 -26.50 -28.81
C THR A 271 -6.17 -26.49 -28.88
N ALA A 272 -6.80 -27.59 -29.31
CA ALA A 272 -8.24 -27.70 -29.42
C ALA A 272 -8.84 -28.32 -28.15
N LEU A 273 -9.72 -27.56 -27.51
CA LEU A 273 -10.56 -27.99 -26.39
C LEU A 273 -11.78 -28.74 -26.91
N PHE A 274 -12.01 -29.95 -26.42
CA PHE A 274 -13.18 -30.75 -26.77
C PHE A 274 -13.68 -31.54 -25.57
N ALA A 275 -14.94 -32.00 -25.64
CA ALA A 275 -15.55 -32.78 -24.57
C ALA A 275 -15.46 -32.09 -23.20
N SER A 276 -15.95 -30.85 -23.12
CA SER A 276 -16.04 -30.00 -21.94
C SER A 276 -17.37 -30.16 -21.20
N SER A 277 -17.35 -30.20 -19.88
CA SER A 277 -18.53 -30.32 -19.01
C SER A 277 -18.39 -29.43 -17.76
N CYS A 278 -19.47 -28.75 -17.38
CA CYS A 278 -19.61 -28.10 -16.08
C CYS A 278 -20.20 -29.10 -15.08
N VAL A 279 -19.48 -29.41 -14.00
CA VAL A 279 -19.86 -30.46 -13.02
C VAL A 279 -19.60 -30.00 -11.59
N PRO A 280 -20.29 -30.56 -10.57
CA PRO A 280 -20.14 -30.09 -9.21
C PRO A 280 -18.78 -30.50 -8.63
N VAL A 281 -18.23 -29.65 -7.78
CA VAL A 281 -16.95 -29.85 -7.09
C VAL A 281 -17.14 -30.81 -5.91
N ASN A 282 -16.13 -31.62 -5.61
CA ASN A 282 -16.17 -32.50 -4.45
C ASN A 282 -16.15 -31.68 -3.14
N THR A 283 -17.07 -31.97 -2.21
CA THR A 283 -17.19 -31.27 -0.92
C THR A 283 -15.97 -31.46 -0.01
N ALA A 284 -15.18 -32.52 -0.21
CA ALA A 284 -13.98 -32.79 0.59
C ALA A 284 -12.70 -32.16 0.02
N SER A 285 -12.65 -31.82 -1.28
CA SER A 285 -11.46 -31.25 -1.92
C SER A 285 -11.82 -30.58 -3.24
N THR A 286 -11.36 -29.35 -3.44
CA THR A 286 -11.57 -28.56 -4.67
C THR A 286 -10.74 -29.05 -5.86
N GLU A 287 -9.80 -29.98 -5.65
CA GLU A 287 -8.91 -30.51 -6.68
C GLU A 287 -9.59 -31.51 -7.63
N LYS A 288 -10.85 -31.90 -7.36
CA LYS A 288 -11.56 -32.94 -8.11
C LYS A 288 -13.04 -32.62 -8.25
N ALA A 289 -13.64 -33.15 -9.32
CA ALA A 289 -15.09 -33.20 -9.45
C ALA A 289 -15.69 -34.15 -8.40
N ALA A 290 -16.92 -33.86 -7.96
CA ALA A 290 -17.69 -34.77 -7.12
C ALA A 290 -17.96 -36.12 -7.81
N TRP A 291 -18.10 -36.09 -9.14
CA TRP A 291 -18.41 -37.26 -9.96
C TRP A 291 -17.92 -37.08 -11.41
N GLY A 292 -17.87 -38.17 -12.17
CA GLY A 292 -17.60 -38.15 -13.61
C GLY A 292 -16.11 -38.21 -13.95
N ARG A 293 -15.77 -37.72 -15.15
CA ARG A 293 -14.42 -37.88 -15.77
C ARG A 293 -13.28 -37.24 -14.98
N CYS A 294 -13.58 -36.26 -14.15
CA CYS A 294 -12.62 -35.54 -13.31
C CYS A 294 -12.73 -35.90 -11.81
N SER A 295 -13.37 -37.01 -11.45
CA SER A 295 -13.56 -37.42 -10.03
C SER A 295 -12.38 -38.17 -9.42
N ASN A 296 -11.65 -38.95 -10.23
CA ASN A 296 -10.59 -39.83 -9.74
C ASN A 296 -9.20 -39.31 -10.12
N SER A 297 -8.41 -38.86 -9.13
CA SER A 297 -7.06 -38.32 -9.35
C SER A 297 -6.07 -39.29 -9.97
N THR A 298 -6.20 -40.59 -9.69
CA THR A 298 -5.31 -41.60 -10.27
C THR A 298 -5.67 -41.92 -11.72
N GLN A 299 -6.83 -41.43 -12.20
CA GLN A 299 -7.34 -41.56 -13.56
C GLN A 299 -7.67 -40.21 -14.22
N LEU A 300 -6.92 -39.14 -13.95
CA LEU A 300 -6.75 -38.05 -14.93
C LEU A 300 -6.00 -38.65 -16.14
N ARG A 301 -6.73 -39.48 -16.91
CA ARG A 301 -6.22 -40.18 -18.09
C ARG A 301 -5.70 -39.15 -19.07
N VAL A 302 -4.69 -39.57 -19.83
CA VAL A 302 -4.05 -38.84 -20.93
C VAL A 302 -5.05 -37.85 -21.58
N HIS A 303 -4.73 -36.55 -21.49
CA HIS A 303 -5.51 -35.42 -22.04
C HIS A 303 -6.79 -34.98 -21.31
N THR A 304 -7.08 -35.40 -20.07
CA THR A 304 -8.21 -34.87 -19.27
C THR A 304 -7.70 -33.92 -18.19
N TYR A 305 -8.33 -32.76 -18.03
CA TYR A 305 -7.94 -31.72 -17.06
C TYR A 305 -9.14 -31.25 -16.24
N TRP A 306 -8.86 -30.90 -14.99
CA TRP A 306 -9.78 -30.28 -14.06
C TRP A 306 -9.36 -28.82 -13.84
N ALA A 307 -10.31 -27.90 -13.97
CA ALA A 307 -10.13 -26.51 -13.62
C ALA A 307 -11.14 -26.11 -12.54
N TYR A 308 -10.71 -25.23 -11.65
CA TYR A 308 -11.53 -24.66 -10.58
C TYR A 308 -11.20 -23.16 -10.47
N ASN A 309 -12.21 -22.29 -10.51
CA ASN A 309 -12.06 -20.83 -10.52
C ASN A 309 -11.27 -20.23 -11.70
N TYR A 310 -11.02 -20.96 -12.79
CA TYR A 310 -10.36 -20.42 -13.98
C TYR A 310 -10.81 -21.13 -15.26
N CYS A 311 -10.82 -20.42 -16.38
CA CYS A 311 -11.05 -21.03 -17.69
C CYS A 311 -9.75 -21.08 -18.49
N PRO A 312 -9.51 -22.16 -19.26
CA PRO A 312 -8.33 -22.23 -20.11
C PRO A 312 -8.44 -21.15 -21.19
N THR A 313 -7.40 -20.32 -21.31
CA THR A 313 -7.37 -19.16 -22.18
C THR A 313 -5.95 -18.90 -22.67
N SER A 314 -5.82 -18.32 -23.86
CA SER A 314 -4.53 -17.86 -24.41
C SER A 314 -4.16 -16.45 -23.96
N TYR A 315 -5.05 -15.76 -23.21
CA TYR A 315 -4.90 -14.35 -22.84
C TYR A 315 -4.34 -14.12 -21.43
N SER A 316 -3.91 -15.17 -20.71
CA SER A 316 -3.36 -15.07 -19.35
C SER A 316 -2.16 -14.11 -19.25
N TRP A 317 -1.37 -13.99 -20.33
CA TRP A 317 -0.21 -13.10 -20.38
C TRP A 317 -0.59 -11.61 -20.29
N VAL A 318 -1.78 -11.23 -20.77
CA VAL A 318 -2.29 -9.85 -20.68
C VAL A 318 -2.57 -9.50 -19.22
N VAL A 319 -3.14 -10.45 -18.46
CA VAL A 319 -3.39 -10.31 -17.03
C VAL A 319 -2.07 -10.21 -16.27
N LEU A 320 -1.09 -11.08 -16.58
CA LEU A 320 0.24 -11.01 -15.98
C LEU A 320 0.92 -9.65 -16.26
N LEU A 321 0.87 -9.16 -17.51
CA LEU A 321 1.42 -7.86 -17.88
C LEU A 321 0.72 -6.73 -17.12
N GLY A 322 -0.61 -6.78 -17.00
CA GLY A 322 -1.39 -5.82 -16.21
C GLY A 322 -0.98 -5.80 -14.74
N LEU A 323 -0.76 -6.96 -14.12
CA LEU A 323 -0.29 -7.07 -12.73
C LEU A 323 1.12 -6.50 -12.55
N VAL A 324 2.04 -6.84 -13.45
CA VAL A 324 3.43 -6.35 -13.40
C VAL A 324 3.46 -4.83 -13.55
N LEU A 325 2.74 -4.28 -14.54
CA LEU A 325 2.65 -2.83 -14.75
C LEU A 325 1.96 -2.14 -13.56
N TYR A 326 0.91 -2.73 -13.02
CA TYR A 326 0.21 -2.20 -11.84
C TYR A 326 1.17 -2.00 -10.68
N LEU A 327 1.96 -3.03 -10.33
CA LEU A 327 2.94 -2.92 -9.25
C LEU A 327 4.10 -1.98 -9.61
N ALA A 328 4.55 -1.97 -10.86
CA ALA A 328 5.60 -1.07 -11.33
C ALA A 328 5.21 0.42 -11.17
N PHE A 329 3.96 0.77 -11.45
CA PHE A 329 3.45 2.14 -11.29
C PHE A 329 3.01 2.44 -9.87
N PHE A 330 2.50 1.47 -9.11
CA PHE A 330 2.09 1.65 -7.72
C PHE A 330 3.30 1.88 -6.80
N ALA A 331 4.34 1.06 -6.94
CA ALA A 331 5.49 1.00 -6.04
C ALA A 331 6.22 2.33 -5.80
N PRO A 332 6.54 3.17 -6.81
CA PRO A 332 7.33 4.38 -6.59
C PRO A 332 6.51 5.54 -5.99
N GLY A 333 5.19 5.56 -6.19
CA GLY A 333 4.33 6.66 -5.75
C GLY A 333 3.35 6.23 -4.67
N LEU A 334 2.21 5.65 -5.07
CA LEU A 334 1.15 5.26 -4.15
C LEU A 334 1.60 4.30 -3.04
N GLY A 335 2.69 3.55 -3.20
CA GLY A 335 3.27 2.75 -2.13
C GLY A 335 3.76 3.59 -0.94
N PRO A 336 4.87 4.34 -1.09
CA PRO A 336 5.47 5.09 0.01
C PRO A 336 4.80 6.44 0.30
N MET A 337 4.26 7.13 -0.71
CA MET A 337 3.85 8.54 -0.57
C MET A 337 2.73 8.78 0.45
N PRO A 338 1.68 7.95 0.54
CA PRO A 338 0.67 8.09 1.59
C PRO A 338 1.24 8.09 3.01
N TRP A 339 2.27 7.28 3.27
CA TRP A 339 2.92 7.23 4.57
C TRP A 339 3.84 8.41 4.82
N THR A 340 4.65 8.78 3.82
CA THR A 340 5.56 9.93 3.91
C THR A 340 4.79 11.24 4.08
N ILE A 341 3.78 11.48 3.24
CA ILE A 341 2.95 12.70 3.29
C ILE A 341 2.24 12.80 4.65
N ASN A 342 1.65 11.73 5.16
CA ASN A 342 1.01 11.74 6.49
C ASN A 342 1.98 12.07 7.64
N SER A 343 3.25 11.74 7.51
CA SER A 343 4.26 12.14 8.49
C SER A 343 4.67 13.62 8.41
N GLU A 344 4.45 14.26 7.25
CA GLU A 344 4.85 15.64 6.96
C GLU A 344 3.70 16.64 7.18
N ILE A 345 2.46 16.34 6.78
CA ILE A 345 1.36 17.33 6.70
C ILE A 345 0.79 17.81 8.03
N TYR A 346 1.10 17.13 9.14
CA TYR A 346 0.53 17.46 10.45
C TYR A 346 1.47 18.32 11.29
N PRO A 347 0.92 19.34 11.98
CA PRO A 347 1.69 20.08 12.96
C PRO A 347 2.08 19.18 14.11
N LEU A 348 3.14 19.57 14.81
CA LEU A 348 3.83 18.71 15.75
C LEU A 348 2.88 18.15 16.85
N TRP A 349 2.06 19.02 17.45
CA TRP A 349 1.09 18.66 18.49
C TRP A 349 0.01 17.67 18.02
N ALA A 350 -0.34 17.67 16.72
CA ALA A 350 -1.37 16.80 16.15
C ALA A 350 -0.81 15.57 15.42
N ARG A 351 0.52 15.50 15.22
CA ARG A 351 1.14 14.55 14.28
C ARG A 351 0.91 13.09 14.62
N SER A 352 1.07 12.72 15.87
CA SER A 352 0.88 11.34 16.32
C SER A 352 -0.58 10.90 16.13
N THR A 353 -1.52 11.76 16.52
CA THR A 353 -2.98 11.53 16.40
C THR A 353 -3.40 11.46 14.94
N GLY A 354 -2.96 12.41 14.10
CA GLY A 354 -3.26 12.43 12.66
C GLY A 354 -2.76 11.17 11.96
N ASN A 355 -1.49 10.79 12.18
CA ASN A 355 -0.94 9.54 11.63
C ASN A 355 -1.69 8.30 12.12
N ALA A 356 -2.11 8.25 13.38
CA ALA A 356 -2.91 7.15 13.91
C ALA A 356 -4.28 7.06 13.25
N CYS A 357 -4.98 8.18 13.06
CA CYS A 357 -6.26 8.26 12.36
C CYS A 357 -6.13 7.79 10.90
N SER A 358 -5.16 8.32 10.16
CA SER A 358 -4.95 7.95 8.75
C SER A 358 -4.54 6.48 8.61
N ALA A 359 -3.72 5.95 9.51
CA ALA A 359 -3.41 4.52 9.55
C ALA A 359 -4.65 3.67 9.88
N GLY A 360 -5.52 4.13 10.80
CA GLY A 360 -6.80 3.47 11.09
C GLY A 360 -7.70 3.39 9.86
N VAL A 361 -7.78 4.47 9.09
CA VAL A 361 -8.49 4.48 7.79
C VAL A 361 -7.86 3.51 6.81
N ASN A 362 -6.51 3.49 6.70
CA ASN A 362 -5.79 2.55 5.84
C ASN A 362 -6.19 1.09 6.15
N TRP A 363 -6.06 0.65 7.40
CA TRP A 363 -6.35 -0.73 7.77
C TRP A 363 -7.84 -1.09 7.69
N THR A 364 -8.73 -0.12 7.93
CA THR A 364 -10.19 -0.30 7.76
C THR A 364 -10.55 -0.57 6.30
N PHE A 365 -10.06 0.27 5.38
CA PHE A 365 -10.32 0.07 3.94
C PHE A 365 -9.58 -1.13 3.39
N ASN A 366 -8.39 -1.44 3.90
CA ASN A 366 -7.69 -2.68 3.58
C ASN A 366 -8.56 -3.91 3.89
N PHE A 367 -9.10 -3.98 5.11
CA PHE A 367 -9.98 -5.07 5.53
C PHE A 367 -11.23 -5.14 4.64
N LEU A 368 -11.89 -4.01 4.41
CA LEU A 368 -13.10 -3.94 3.58
C LEU A 368 -12.86 -4.45 2.16
N VAL A 369 -11.81 -3.96 1.48
CA VAL A 369 -11.52 -4.32 0.09
C VAL A 369 -11.07 -5.79 -0.01
N SER A 370 -10.28 -6.28 0.95
CA SER A 370 -9.79 -7.66 0.95
C SER A 370 -10.90 -8.69 1.20
N LEU A 371 -11.85 -8.37 2.09
CA LEU A 371 -13.00 -9.23 2.42
C LEU A 371 -14.03 -9.27 1.28
N THR A 372 -14.23 -8.13 0.61
CA THR A 372 -15.24 -8.01 -0.45
C THR A 372 -14.75 -8.49 -1.81
N PHE A 373 -13.44 -8.55 -2.07
CA PHE A 373 -12.89 -8.84 -3.40
C PHE A 373 -13.49 -10.08 -4.08
N LEU A 374 -13.48 -11.24 -3.42
CA LEU A 374 -13.99 -12.49 -4.02
C LEU A 374 -15.50 -12.42 -4.29
N HIS A 375 -16.27 -11.78 -3.39
CA HIS A 375 -17.71 -11.58 -3.58
C HIS A 375 -18.01 -10.61 -4.74
N VAL A 376 -17.22 -9.54 -4.86
CA VAL A 376 -17.30 -8.59 -5.98
C VAL A 376 -16.95 -9.30 -7.29
N ALA A 377 -15.91 -10.13 -7.29
CA ALA A 377 -15.52 -10.92 -8.45
C ALA A 377 -16.59 -11.94 -8.88
N GLN A 378 -17.28 -12.58 -7.93
CA GLN A 378 -18.38 -13.50 -8.23
C GLN A 378 -19.61 -12.79 -8.81
N ASN A 379 -19.97 -11.62 -8.27
CA ASN A 379 -21.18 -10.89 -8.66
C ASN A 379 -21.01 -10.00 -9.89
N LEU A 380 -19.87 -9.31 -10.00
CA LEU A 380 -19.56 -8.39 -11.11
C LEU A 380 -18.65 -9.01 -12.16
N THR A 381 -18.24 -10.28 -12.02
CA THR A 381 -17.17 -10.96 -12.78
C THR A 381 -15.76 -10.44 -12.45
N TYR A 382 -14.72 -11.18 -12.85
CA TYR A 382 -13.32 -10.77 -12.66
C TYR A 382 -13.01 -9.44 -13.36
N TYR A 383 -13.42 -9.25 -14.61
CA TYR A 383 -13.18 -8.00 -15.34
C TYR A 383 -13.95 -6.83 -14.73
N GLY A 384 -15.19 -7.05 -14.29
CA GLY A 384 -16.00 -6.01 -13.65
C GLY A 384 -15.42 -5.55 -12.32
N ALA A 385 -14.87 -6.46 -11.52
CA ALA A 385 -14.18 -6.13 -10.27
C ALA A 385 -12.98 -5.20 -10.50
N PHE A 386 -12.15 -5.47 -11.52
CA PHE A 386 -10.98 -4.64 -11.81
C PHE A 386 -11.34 -3.30 -12.47
N PHE A 387 -12.41 -3.23 -13.28
CA PHE A 387 -12.95 -1.94 -13.73
C PHE A 387 -13.48 -1.10 -12.57
N LEU A 388 -14.12 -1.72 -11.57
CA LEU A 388 -14.53 -1.04 -10.35
C LEU A 388 -13.32 -0.43 -9.63
N TYR A 389 -12.27 -1.20 -9.36
CA TYR A 389 -11.05 -0.65 -8.73
C TYR A 389 -10.37 0.42 -9.59
N SER A 390 -10.36 0.28 -10.92
CA SER A 390 -9.83 1.33 -11.81
C SER A 390 -10.63 2.63 -11.71
N SER A 391 -11.96 2.55 -11.59
CA SER A 391 -12.80 3.75 -11.42
C SER A 391 -12.63 4.40 -10.06
N LEU A 392 -12.48 3.62 -8.99
CA LEU A 392 -12.16 4.12 -7.65
C LEU A 392 -10.78 4.80 -7.60
N ALA A 393 -9.78 4.23 -8.28
CA ALA A 393 -8.46 4.84 -8.42
C ALA A 393 -8.54 6.18 -9.19
N LEU A 394 -9.38 6.25 -10.23
CA LEU A 394 -9.62 7.49 -10.98
C LEU A 394 -10.32 8.56 -10.12
N LEU A 395 -11.26 8.19 -9.26
CA LEU A 395 -11.83 9.12 -8.28
C LEU A 395 -10.75 9.62 -7.31
N GLY A 396 -9.85 8.74 -6.88
CA GLY A 396 -8.68 9.10 -6.08
C GLY A 396 -7.75 10.09 -6.78
N PHE A 397 -7.57 9.96 -8.10
CA PHE A 397 -6.81 10.92 -8.90
C PHE A 397 -7.39 12.33 -8.78
N PHE A 398 -8.69 12.50 -8.99
CA PHE A 398 -9.34 13.81 -8.91
C PHE A 398 -9.26 14.41 -7.49
N PHE A 399 -9.44 13.58 -6.46
CA PHE A 399 -9.29 14.01 -5.07
C PHE A 399 -7.87 14.51 -4.78
N ILE A 400 -6.86 13.74 -5.17
CA ILE A 400 -5.45 14.09 -4.91
C ILE A 400 -5.02 15.28 -5.75
N TYR A 401 -5.49 15.38 -7.00
CA TYR A 401 -5.20 16.50 -7.88
C TYR A 401 -5.68 17.83 -7.28
N GLY A 402 -6.92 17.86 -6.75
CA GLY A 402 -7.50 19.05 -6.15
C GLY A 402 -6.96 19.37 -4.76
N CYS A 403 -6.80 18.37 -3.90
CA CYS A 403 -6.69 18.61 -2.46
C CYS A 403 -5.29 18.34 -1.87
N LEU A 404 -4.35 17.71 -2.60
CA LEU A 404 -2.98 17.47 -2.12
C LEU A 404 -2.04 18.63 -2.54
N PRO A 405 -1.52 19.45 -1.60
CA PRO A 405 -0.46 20.41 -1.87
C PRO A 405 0.91 19.73 -2.05
N GLU A 406 1.87 20.42 -2.66
CA GLU A 406 3.25 19.94 -2.71
C GLU A 406 3.95 20.17 -1.36
N THR A 407 4.49 19.09 -0.77
CA THR A 407 5.18 19.14 0.53
C THR A 407 6.70 19.22 0.41
N LYS A 408 7.24 19.11 -0.81
CA LYS A 408 8.69 19.10 -1.06
C LYS A 408 9.37 20.37 -0.52
N SER A 409 10.46 20.17 0.23
CA SER A 409 11.38 21.22 0.71
C SER A 409 10.77 22.30 1.61
N ARG A 410 9.58 22.07 2.18
CA ARG A 410 8.97 22.96 3.17
C ARG A 410 9.38 22.58 4.59
N ARG A 411 9.59 23.57 5.43
CA ARG A 411 9.84 23.37 6.87
C ARG A 411 8.53 22.95 7.55
N LEU A 412 8.62 22.14 8.62
CA LEU A 412 7.44 21.57 9.27
C LEU A 412 6.53 22.65 9.88
N GLU A 413 7.12 23.77 10.25
CA GLU A 413 6.48 24.95 10.82
C GLU A 413 5.69 25.75 9.77
N GLU A 414 6.08 25.66 8.49
CA GLU A 414 5.42 26.35 7.38
C GLU A 414 4.21 25.57 6.82
N ILE A 415 4.04 24.32 7.24
CA ILE A 415 3.00 23.42 6.69
C ILE A 415 1.59 23.83 7.12
N GLU A 416 1.43 24.44 8.30
CA GLU A 416 0.12 24.95 8.73
C GLU A 416 -0.43 25.98 7.74
N SER A 417 0.44 26.86 7.21
CA SER A 417 0.07 27.89 6.24
C SER A 417 -0.46 27.32 4.91
N LEU A 418 -0.06 26.10 4.52
CA LEU A 418 -0.57 25.43 3.31
C LEU A 418 -2.05 25.08 3.44
N PHE A 419 -2.55 24.92 4.66
CA PHE A 419 -3.92 24.53 4.94
C PHE A 419 -4.81 25.67 5.46
N ASP A 420 -4.28 26.90 5.54
CA ASP A 420 -5.05 28.10 5.93
C ASP A 420 -6.07 28.49 4.86
N ASN A 421 -5.76 28.25 3.58
CA ASN A 421 -6.64 28.54 2.46
C ASN A 421 -7.58 27.36 2.09
N GLN A 422 -8.61 27.65 1.32
CA GLN A 422 -9.65 26.68 0.94
C GLN A 422 -9.06 25.49 0.16
N LEU A 423 -9.28 24.26 0.63
CA LEU A 423 -8.90 23.03 -0.06
C LEU A 423 -9.63 22.92 -1.42
N CYS A 424 -8.98 22.25 -2.39
CA CYS A 424 -9.59 21.85 -3.66
C CYS A 424 -9.94 23.04 -4.59
N SER A 425 -9.08 24.07 -4.64
CA SER A 425 -9.12 25.08 -5.70
C SER A 425 -8.52 24.50 -6.98
N CYS A 426 -9.37 24.02 -7.89
CA CYS A 426 -8.93 23.65 -9.23
C CYS A 426 -8.39 24.89 -9.95
N GLY A 427 -7.09 24.91 -10.27
CA GLY A 427 -6.52 25.88 -11.21
C GLY A 427 -5.86 27.13 -10.61
N ALA A 428 -5.55 27.16 -9.31
CA ALA A 428 -4.49 28.05 -8.85
C ALA A 428 -3.14 27.44 -9.27
N THR A 429 -2.69 27.75 -10.49
CA THR A 429 -1.26 27.73 -10.82
C THR A 429 -0.52 28.42 -9.69
N ASP A 430 0.52 27.77 -9.16
CA ASP A 430 1.54 28.38 -8.30
C ASP A 430 2.11 29.62 -9.04
N SER A 431 1.45 30.76 -8.94
CA SER A 431 2.01 32.06 -9.33
C SER A 431 2.88 32.65 -8.20
N ASP A 432 3.11 31.88 -7.13
CA ASP A 432 3.97 32.25 -6.01
C ASP A 432 5.38 31.60 -6.08
N GLU A 433 5.78 31.02 -7.23
CA GLU A 433 7.17 30.60 -7.46
C GLU A 433 8.18 31.77 -7.48
N ASP A 434 7.73 33.03 -7.45
CA ASP A 434 8.59 34.23 -7.51
C ASP A 434 8.60 35.14 -6.27
N ARG A 435 7.94 34.76 -5.17
CA ARG A 435 8.15 35.47 -3.89
C ARG A 435 9.39 34.92 -3.18
N GLN A 436 10.57 35.36 -3.64
CA GLN A 436 11.74 35.43 -2.78
C GLN A 436 11.38 36.23 -1.53
N VAL A 437 11.15 35.55 -0.42
CA VAL A 437 11.13 36.18 0.89
C VAL A 437 12.56 36.62 1.17
N GLU A 438 12.83 37.89 0.89
CA GLU A 438 14.09 38.53 1.21
C GLU A 438 14.20 38.58 2.74
N TYR A 439 15.02 37.69 3.30
CA TYR A 439 15.36 37.71 4.71
C TYR A 439 16.17 38.98 4.99
N ILE A 440 15.50 40.04 5.46
CA ILE A 440 16.18 41.19 6.05
C ILE A 440 16.83 40.69 7.34
N ARG A 441 18.14 40.42 7.25
CA ARG A 441 18.98 40.13 8.39
C ARG A 441 19.10 41.42 9.20
N VAL A 442 18.17 41.65 10.12
CA VAL A 442 18.30 42.71 11.12
C VAL A 442 19.50 42.34 11.98
N LYS A 443 20.65 42.97 11.70
CA LYS A 443 21.79 42.96 12.62
C LYS A 443 21.29 43.52 13.94
N GLY A 444 21.21 42.67 14.97
CA GLY A 444 20.97 43.10 16.34
C GLY A 444 21.95 44.21 16.69
N SER A 445 21.41 45.41 16.92
CA SER A 445 22.15 46.49 17.56
C SER A 445 22.39 46.05 18.99
N ASN A 446 23.66 45.91 19.38
CA ASN A 446 24.07 45.75 20.77
C ASN A 446 23.71 47.04 21.52
N TYR A 447 22.50 47.13 22.06
CA TYR A 447 22.21 48.06 23.13
C TYR A 447 22.57 47.37 24.45
N HIS A 448 23.74 47.74 24.98
CA HIS A 448 24.03 47.58 26.39
C HIS A 448 23.04 48.47 27.16
N LEU A 449 22.07 47.88 27.86
CA LEU A 449 21.48 48.55 29.02
C LEU A 449 22.56 48.57 30.10
N SER A 450 23.15 49.74 30.33
CA SER A 450 23.86 49.99 31.57
C SER A 450 22.84 50.29 32.66
N ASP A 451 22.75 49.40 33.63
CA ASP A 451 22.27 49.75 34.97
C ASP A 451 23.17 50.88 35.51
N ASN A 452 22.61 52.08 35.60
CA ASN A 452 22.93 53.13 36.57
C ASN A 452 22.12 54.37 36.20
N ASP A 453 20.97 54.52 36.85
CA ASP A 453 20.42 55.83 37.20
C ASP A 453 19.38 55.62 38.31
N ALA A 454 19.92 55.41 39.51
CA ALA A 454 19.25 55.76 40.76
C ALA A 454 20.07 56.89 41.39
N SER A 455 19.34 57.88 41.94
CA SER A 455 19.76 59.07 42.71
C SER A 455 20.32 60.28 41.94
N ASP A 456 19.50 61.33 41.75
CA ASP A 456 19.49 62.57 42.57
C ASP A 456 18.36 63.51 42.07
N VAL A 457 17.40 63.94 42.91
CA VAL A 457 17.30 65.29 43.56
C VAL A 457 17.35 66.42 42.51
N ASP A 458 16.25 67.13 42.19
CA ASP A 458 15.51 68.10 43.03
C ASP A 458 13.97 68.02 42.94
#